data_AF-A0A1H8UMM7-F1
#
_entry.id   AF-A0A1H8UMM7-F1
#
_cell.length_a   1.000
_cell.length_b   1.000
_cell.length_c   1.000
_cell.angle_alpha   90.00
_cell.angle_beta   90.00
_cell.angle_gamma   90.00
#
_symmetry.space_group_name_H-M   'P 1'
#
loop_
_entity.id
_entity.type
_entity.pdbx_description
1 polymer ?
#
loop_
_entity_poly.entity_id
_entity_poly.type
_entity_poly.pdbx_seq_one_letter_code
_entity_poly.pdbx_strand_id
1 'polypeptide(L)'
;MEWTAISGVPEIDEWARLVETGEVPACQEHALLMGYLRRVFETENVTVDAEKLARFMGYKDFFPFPFGPEEDFLTALWLCCYGENGLPRWPDLLCYVGRGFGKTALMTFWAFCLLSPANGIRQYDVDVCATTEEQAKLSFDDMWNMLESEPDYWESAFTWNKLEIYNRETRARFKYWSGNSGSKDGMRSGCVMFDEIHAYRDSASMEVFTGGLGKKDDPRRLFCTTDGDIRDGVLDEKKELAQAILCDGEPDNGLLPFICKLDSRAEIEDEAVWPKANPRLLMRPQLFDEYRREVAEWRRHPEKHTATPTKRFNLPEARTELPVASWEDLTACLAEVPDLRGVPCVVGIDFAKTTDMVSVCALWRVGDQFYARHHSWICAQSRDIPLIKAPIAQWATVDVVDAAEVDARVVADWIADLNIDSLVEAVALDDYRYALVKRELELIGFSADPPERTVRLVRPSDIMRAQ
;
A
#
# COMPACT_ATOMS: atom_id res chain seq x y z
N MET A 1 -24.54 -21.67 -11.51
CA MET A 1 -24.55 -22.20 -10.14
C MET A 1 -25.74 -21.59 -9.42
N GLU A 2 -26.46 -22.35 -8.61
CA GLU A 2 -27.46 -21.77 -7.70
C GLU A 2 -26.70 -20.99 -6.62
N TRP A 3 -27.03 -19.71 -6.44
CA TRP A 3 -26.43 -18.86 -5.41
C TRP A 3 -26.90 -19.29 -4.03
N THR A 4 -26.02 -19.19 -3.03
CA THR A 4 -26.33 -19.47 -1.62
C THR A 4 -25.91 -18.30 -0.74
N ALA A 5 -26.74 -17.98 0.25
CA ALA A 5 -26.47 -16.95 1.26
C ALA A 5 -25.12 -17.20 1.96
N ILE A 6 -24.37 -16.13 2.26
CA ILE A 6 -23.12 -16.19 3.02
C ILE A 6 -23.41 -16.15 4.52
N SER A 7 -24.32 -15.26 4.93
CA SER A 7 -24.55 -14.93 6.35
C SER A 7 -26.02 -15.04 6.76
N GLY A 8 -26.96 -15.00 5.81
CA GLY A 8 -28.39 -14.86 6.07
C GLY A 8 -28.81 -13.42 6.37
N VAL A 9 -27.90 -12.45 6.33
CA VAL A 9 -28.16 -11.01 6.53
C VAL A 9 -28.33 -10.34 5.17
N PRO A 10 -29.50 -9.71 4.89
CA PRO A 10 -29.80 -9.15 3.56
C PRO A 10 -28.73 -8.22 3.00
N GLU A 11 -28.19 -7.31 3.82
CA GLU A 11 -27.19 -6.32 3.42
C GLU A 11 -25.86 -6.97 3.00
N ILE A 12 -25.49 -8.09 3.64
CA ILE A 12 -24.28 -8.83 3.30
C ILE A 12 -24.53 -9.69 2.05
N ASP A 13 -25.66 -10.41 2.05
CA ASP A 13 -25.99 -11.40 1.03
C ASP A 13 -26.37 -10.76 -0.31
N GLU A 14 -26.96 -9.56 -0.32
CA GLU A 14 -27.32 -8.84 -1.55
C GLU A 14 -26.08 -8.52 -2.38
N TRP A 15 -25.07 -7.88 -1.79
CA TRP A 15 -23.82 -7.57 -2.51
C TRP A 15 -23.09 -8.85 -2.94
N ALA A 16 -23.02 -9.84 -2.06
CA ALA A 16 -22.39 -11.13 -2.38
C ALA A 16 -23.07 -11.81 -3.58
N ARG A 17 -24.41 -11.80 -3.61
CA ARG A 17 -25.20 -12.30 -4.74
C ARG A 17 -24.90 -11.53 -6.02
N LEU A 18 -24.89 -10.20 -5.97
CA LEU A 18 -24.63 -9.36 -7.13
C LEU A 18 -23.25 -9.65 -7.74
N VAL A 19 -22.23 -9.83 -6.91
CA VAL A 19 -20.87 -10.19 -7.32
C VAL A 19 -20.80 -11.58 -7.95
N GLU A 20 -21.32 -12.61 -7.27
CA GLU A 20 -21.14 -14.00 -7.70
C GLU A 20 -22.04 -14.40 -8.87
N THR A 21 -23.18 -13.74 -9.03
CA THR A 21 -24.06 -13.94 -10.20
C THR A 21 -23.62 -13.13 -11.41
N GLY A 22 -22.70 -12.16 -11.23
CA GLY A 22 -22.23 -11.27 -12.29
C GLY A 22 -23.25 -10.18 -12.66
N GLU A 23 -24.24 -9.92 -11.81
CA GLU A 23 -25.18 -8.79 -11.99
C GLU A 23 -24.49 -7.43 -11.83
N VAL A 24 -23.39 -7.39 -11.07
CA VAL A 24 -22.48 -6.24 -10.99
C VAL A 24 -21.11 -6.65 -11.53
N PRO A 25 -20.48 -5.84 -12.40
CA PRO A 25 -19.09 -6.04 -12.78
C PRO A 25 -18.17 -6.03 -11.54
N ALA A 26 -17.48 -7.14 -11.29
CA ALA A 26 -16.62 -7.31 -10.12
C ALA A 26 -15.18 -7.64 -10.54
N CYS A 27 -14.19 -7.12 -9.80
CA CYS A 27 -12.78 -7.45 -10.00
C CYS A 27 -12.42 -8.78 -9.31
N GLN A 28 -11.20 -9.25 -9.54
CA GLN A 28 -10.70 -10.48 -8.93
C GLN A 28 -10.74 -10.42 -7.38
N GLU A 29 -10.41 -9.28 -6.79
CA GLU A 29 -10.43 -9.11 -5.33
C GLU A 29 -11.83 -9.25 -4.73
N HIS A 30 -12.90 -8.84 -5.44
CA HIS A 30 -14.26 -9.09 -4.98
C HIS A 30 -14.57 -10.58 -4.91
N ALA A 31 -14.20 -11.35 -5.94
CA ALA A 31 -14.42 -12.80 -5.94
C ALA A 31 -13.64 -13.49 -4.81
N LEU A 32 -12.39 -13.07 -4.58
CA LEU A 32 -11.58 -13.55 -3.47
C LEU A 32 -12.18 -13.18 -2.12
N LEU A 33 -12.68 -11.95 -1.97
CA LEU A 33 -13.36 -11.51 -0.75
C LEU A 33 -14.62 -12.34 -0.46
N MET A 34 -15.43 -12.67 -1.48
CA MET A 34 -16.60 -13.55 -1.28
C MET A 34 -16.18 -14.94 -0.81
N GLY A 35 -15.13 -15.52 -1.41
CA GLY A 35 -14.56 -16.80 -0.96
C GLY A 35 -14.01 -16.75 0.47
N TYR A 36 -13.33 -15.65 0.83
CA TYR A 36 -12.86 -15.40 2.19
C TYR A 36 -14.03 -15.32 3.18
N LEU A 37 -15.05 -14.52 2.89
CA LEU A 37 -16.20 -14.33 3.78
C LEU A 37 -17.00 -15.63 3.96
N ARG A 38 -17.23 -16.40 2.90
CA ARG A 38 -17.86 -17.73 3.00
C ARG A 38 -17.14 -18.60 4.00
N ARG A 39 -15.82 -18.73 3.86
CA ARG A 39 -15.00 -19.50 4.79
C ARG A 39 -15.14 -18.97 6.22
N VAL A 40 -15.08 -17.65 6.43
CA VAL A 40 -15.22 -17.05 7.76
C VAL A 40 -16.58 -17.39 8.37
N PHE A 41 -17.69 -17.14 7.68
CA PHE A 41 -19.03 -17.43 8.19
C PHE A 41 -19.34 -18.93 8.35
N GLU A 42 -18.65 -19.81 7.60
CA GLU A 42 -18.78 -21.27 7.73
C GLU A 42 -17.96 -21.84 8.89
N THR A 43 -16.77 -21.28 9.16
CA THR A 43 -15.78 -21.89 10.07
C THR A 43 -15.65 -21.16 11.40
N GLU A 44 -16.01 -19.89 11.46
CA GLU A 44 -15.93 -19.07 12.66
C GLU A 44 -17.31 -18.77 13.24
N ASN A 45 -17.40 -18.59 14.55
CA ASN A 45 -18.62 -18.18 15.22
C ASN A 45 -18.76 -16.65 15.16
N VAL A 46 -19.20 -16.15 13.99
CA VAL A 46 -19.45 -14.73 13.76
C VAL A 46 -20.93 -14.43 13.99
N THR A 47 -21.21 -13.38 14.76
CA THR A 47 -22.57 -12.89 14.99
C THR A 47 -22.74 -11.50 14.37
N VAL A 48 -23.92 -11.25 13.80
CA VAL A 48 -24.29 -9.94 13.27
C VAL A 48 -25.34 -9.31 14.18
N ASP A 49 -25.06 -8.11 14.68
CA ASP A 49 -26.01 -7.34 15.49
C ASP A 49 -27.08 -6.71 14.57
N ALA A 50 -28.15 -7.48 14.33
CA ALA A 50 -29.24 -7.10 13.43
C ALA A 50 -30.03 -5.87 13.91
N GLU A 51 -30.14 -5.65 15.23
CA GLU A 51 -30.83 -4.47 15.77
C GLU A 51 -30.02 -3.20 15.53
N LYS A 52 -28.70 -3.25 15.82
CA LYS A 52 -27.77 -2.15 15.51
C LYS A 52 -27.73 -1.87 14.01
N LEU A 53 -27.66 -2.91 13.19
CA LEU A 53 -27.64 -2.78 11.73
C LEU A 53 -28.91 -2.08 11.20
N ALA A 54 -30.10 -2.52 11.63
CA ALA A 54 -31.36 -1.91 11.20
C ALA A 54 -31.44 -0.41 11.57
N ARG A 55 -30.92 -0.03 12.75
CA ARG A 55 -30.86 1.39 13.15
C ARG A 55 -29.88 2.20 12.30
N PHE A 56 -28.71 1.65 11.98
CA PHE A 56 -27.74 2.30 11.08
C PHE A 56 -28.31 2.46 9.68
N MET A 57 -29.00 1.46 9.15
CA MET A 57 -29.66 1.55 7.85
C MET A 57 -30.75 2.64 7.83
N GLY A 58 -31.49 2.82 8.93
CA GLY A 58 -32.46 3.91 9.07
C GLY A 58 -31.83 5.31 9.11
N TYR A 59 -30.54 5.44 9.43
CA TYR A 59 -29.86 6.74 9.42
C TYR A 59 -29.49 7.23 8.03
N LYS A 60 -29.56 6.37 7.00
CA LYS A 60 -29.32 6.76 5.61
C LYS A 60 -30.26 7.87 5.15
N ASP A 61 -31.48 7.92 5.70
CA ASP A 61 -32.51 8.93 5.36
C ASP A 61 -32.09 10.37 5.71
N PHE A 62 -31.10 10.55 6.59
CA PHE A 62 -30.56 11.87 6.94
C PHE A 62 -29.54 12.41 5.93
N PHE A 63 -29.07 11.57 5.01
CA PHE A 63 -28.02 11.93 4.07
C PHE A 63 -28.61 12.18 2.67
N PRO A 64 -28.19 13.26 1.99
CA PRO A 64 -28.80 13.68 0.72
C PRO A 64 -28.30 12.88 -0.50
N PHE A 65 -27.64 11.75 -0.28
CA PHE A 65 -27.07 10.91 -1.33
C PHE A 65 -27.56 9.46 -1.21
N PRO A 66 -27.78 8.78 -2.36
CA PRO A 66 -28.20 7.38 -2.34
C PRO A 66 -27.05 6.50 -1.82
N PHE A 67 -27.39 5.36 -1.24
CA PHE A 67 -26.43 4.32 -0.86
C PHE A 67 -26.53 3.13 -1.82
N GLY A 68 -25.38 2.54 -2.15
CA GLY A 68 -25.29 1.31 -2.94
C GLY A 68 -25.26 0.05 -2.06
N PRO A 69 -25.60 -1.12 -2.63
CA PRO A 69 -25.52 -2.40 -1.91
C PRO A 69 -24.12 -2.68 -1.32
N GLU A 70 -23.06 -2.22 -1.98
CA GLU A 70 -21.68 -2.34 -1.50
C GLU A 70 -21.41 -1.54 -0.22
N GLU A 71 -22.11 -0.42 -0.02
CA GLU A 71 -21.96 0.42 1.17
C GLU A 71 -22.74 -0.15 2.35
N ASP A 72 -23.92 -0.73 2.08
CA ASP A 72 -24.71 -1.47 3.07
C ASP A 72 -23.95 -2.72 3.53
N PHE A 73 -23.36 -3.45 2.58
CA PHE A 73 -22.47 -4.58 2.82
C PHE A 73 -21.29 -4.22 3.73
N LEU A 74 -20.56 -3.14 3.41
CA LEU A 74 -19.44 -2.68 4.24
C LEU A 74 -19.88 -2.23 5.63
N THR A 75 -21.02 -1.55 5.74
CA THR A 75 -21.58 -1.11 7.02
C THR A 75 -21.92 -2.30 7.90
N ALA A 76 -22.54 -3.34 7.34
CA ALA A 76 -22.89 -4.56 8.06
C ALA A 76 -21.65 -5.33 8.54
N LEU A 77 -20.68 -5.55 7.65
CA LEU A 77 -19.46 -6.28 8.00
C LEU A 77 -18.60 -5.53 9.01
N TRP A 78 -18.32 -4.25 8.73
CA TRP A 78 -17.41 -3.49 9.58
C TRP A 78 -18.06 -3.16 10.91
N LEU A 79 -19.24 -2.53 10.93
CA LEU A 79 -19.79 -1.97 12.17
C LEU A 79 -20.64 -2.94 13.00
N CYS A 80 -21.13 -4.03 12.41
CA CYS A 80 -22.14 -4.89 13.04
C CYS A 80 -21.73 -6.36 13.20
N CYS A 81 -20.57 -6.80 12.70
CA CYS A 81 -20.10 -8.17 12.90
C CYS A 81 -19.13 -8.30 14.08
N TYR A 82 -19.37 -9.31 14.92
CA TYR A 82 -18.60 -9.60 16.13
C TYR A 82 -18.16 -11.07 16.14
N GLY A 83 -16.94 -11.33 16.59
CA GLY A 83 -16.43 -12.68 16.80
C GLY A 83 -16.98 -13.30 18.09
N GLU A 84 -16.62 -14.56 18.34
CA GLU A 84 -17.03 -15.30 19.55
C GLU A 84 -16.64 -14.61 20.87
N ASN A 85 -15.54 -13.86 20.85
CA ASN A 85 -15.06 -13.09 22.00
C ASN A 85 -15.89 -11.82 22.28
N GLY A 86 -16.92 -11.54 21.48
CA GLY A 86 -17.77 -10.34 21.60
C GLY A 86 -17.10 -9.05 21.12
N LEU A 87 -15.91 -9.13 20.51
CA LEU A 87 -15.22 -7.99 19.91
C LEU A 87 -15.55 -7.90 18.40
N PRO A 88 -15.39 -6.72 17.76
CA PRO A 88 -15.56 -6.59 16.33
C PRO A 88 -14.74 -7.63 15.57
N ARG A 89 -15.35 -8.34 14.62
CA ARG A 89 -14.62 -9.35 13.84
C ARG A 89 -13.55 -8.71 12.95
N TRP A 90 -13.88 -7.55 12.40
CA TRP A 90 -12.96 -6.73 11.62
C TRP A 90 -12.90 -5.32 12.21
N PRO A 91 -12.04 -5.05 13.21
CA PRO A 91 -11.84 -3.70 13.72
C PRO A 91 -11.23 -2.77 12.66
N ASP A 92 -10.46 -3.31 11.72
CA ASP A 92 -9.74 -2.55 10.70
C ASP A 92 -10.38 -2.77 9.32
N LEU A 93 -10.69 -1.70 8.59
CA LEU A 93 -11.23 -1.77 7.23
C LEU A 93 -10.28 -1.04 6.25
N LEU A 94 -9.82 -1.73 5.21
CA LEU A 94 -9.24 -1.10 4.03
C LEU A 94 -10.34 -0.91 2.98
N CYS A 95 -10.72 0.34 2.72
CA CYS A 95 -11.65 0.72 1.66
C CYS A 95 -10.86 1.38 0.53
N TYR A 96 -10.45 0.59 -0.45
CA TYR A 96 -9.63 1.00 -1.58
C TYR A 96 -10.45 0.99 -2.87
N VAL A 97 -10.89 2.19 -3.29
CA VAL A 97 -11.92 2.36 -4.33
C VAL A 97 -11.59 3.50 -5.28
N GLY A 98 -12.14 3.48 -6.50
CA GLY A 98 -11.91 4.51 -7.51
C GLY A 98 -12.40 5.91 -7.11
N ARG A 99 -11.79 6.95 -7.68
CA ARG A 99 -12.16 8.35 -7.45
C ARG A 99 -13.59 8.61 -7.89
N GLY A 100 -14.38 9.21 -7.01
CA GLY A 100 -15.80 9.46 -7.20
C GLY A 100 -16.73 8.40 -6.59
N PHE A 101 -16.19 7.43 -5.86
CA PHE A 101 -16.98 6.45 -5.09
C PHE A 101 -17.83 7.08 -3.97
N GLY A 102 -17.50 8.31 -3.52
CA GLY A 102 -18.19 8.92 -2.38
C GLY A 102 -17.61 8.51 -1.01
N LYS A 103 -16.34 8.07 -0.98
CA LYS A 103 -15.59 7.72 0.23
C LYS A 103 -15.84 8.65 1.43
N THR A 104 -15.68 9.96 1.21
CA THR A 104 -15.85 10.99 2.24
C THR A 104 -17.28 10.99 2.81
N ALA A 105 -18.28 10.88 1.95
CA ALA A 105 -19.69 10.85 2.35
C ALA A 105 -20.02 9.59 3.16
N LEU A 106 -19.47 8.44 2.76
CA LEU A 106 -19.58 7.18 3.50
C LEU A 106 -18.87 7.22 4.86
N MET A 107 -17.69 7.84 4.93
CA MET A 107 -16.98 8.09 6.18
C MET A 107 -17.82 8.95 7.13
N THR A 108 -18.45 10.00 6.62
CA THR A 108 -19.37 10.85 7.38
C THR A 108 -20.55 10.05 7.94
N PHE A 109 -21.15 9.16 7.12
CA PHE A 109 -22.23 8.28 7.55
C PHE A 109 -21.80 7.30 8.67
N TRP A 110 -20.64 6.65 8.52
CA TRP A 110 -20.11 5.77 9.56
C TRP A 110 -19.77 6.52 10.84
N ALA A 111 -19.22 7.73 10.74
CA ALA A 111 -18.99 8.58 11.90
C ALA A 111 -20.31 8.88 12.60
N PHE A 112 -21.36 9.27 11.87
CA PHE A 112 -22.69 9.50 12.45
C PHE A 112 -23.23 8.26 13.17
N CYS A 113 -23.13 7.08 12.54
CA CYS A 113 -23.54 5.81 13.14
C CYS A 113 -22.82 5.57 14.49
N LEU A 114 -21.50 5.76 14.52
CA LEU A 114 -20.67 5.52 15.71
C LEU A 114 -20.88 6.54 16.84
N LEU A 115 -21.26 7.78 16.51
CA LEU A 115 -21.61 8.81 17.50
C LEU A 115 -23.00 8.59 18.11
N SER A 116 -23.88 7.92 17.38
CA SER A 116 -25.30 7.77 17.72
C SER A 116 -25.54 6.85 18.92
N PRO A 117 -26.70 6.95 19.59
CA PRO A 117 -27.11 6.00 20.62
C PRO A 117 -27.19 4.54 20.14
N ALA A 118 -27.34 4.28 18.84
CA ALA A 118 -27.37 2.92 18.30
C ALA A 118 -26.01 2.21 18.41
N ASN A 119 -24.89 2.95 18.48
CA ASN A 119 -23.59 2.33 18.74
C ASN A 119 -23.51 1.71 20.15
N GLY A 120 -24.20 2.29 21.12
CA GLY A 120 -24.29 1.78 22.50
C GLY A 120 -23.10 2.12 23.41
N ILE A 121 -22.02 2.71 22.89
CA ILE A 121 -20.80 3.02 23.65
C ILE A 121 -20.70 4.51 23.97
N ARG A 122 -20.54 4.84 25.26
CA ARG A 122 -20.44 6.24 25.71
C ARG A 122 -19.06 6.84 25.44
N GLN A 123 -19.06 8.12 25.04
CA GLN A 123 -17.85 8.88 24.72
C GLN A 123 -16.98 8.14 23.69
N TYR A 124 -17.63 7.60 22.65
CA TYR A 124 -16.96 6.90 21.56
C TYR A 124 -16.49 7.94 20.54
N ASP A 125 -15.34 8.56 20.80
CA ASP A 125 -14.85 9.63 19.93
C ASP A 125 -14.41 9.08 18.58
N VAL A 126 -14.76 9.79 17.50
CA VAL A 126 -14.40 9.48 16.12
C VAL A 126 -13.49 10.58 15.60
N ASP A 127 -12.26 10.22 15.23
CA ASP A 127 -11.24 11.16 14.78
C ASP A 127 -10.86 10.89 13.32
N VAL A 128 -10.98 11.91 12.46
CA VAL A 128 -10.60 11.83 11.04
C VAL A 128 -9.24 12.45 10.83
N CYS A 129 -8.39 11.76 10.09
CA CYS A 129 -7.01 12.14 9.84
C CYS A 129 -6.74 12.11 8.35
N ALA A 130 -6.10 13.18 7.85
CA ALA A 130 -5.53 13.22 6.51
C ALA A 130 -4.18 13.94 6.53
N THR A 131 -3.42 13.84 5.44
CA THR A 131 -2.12 14.51 5.29
C THR A 131 -2.24 16.04 5.29
N THR A 132 -3.36 16.57 4.79
CA THR A 132 -3.66 18.01 4.80
C THR A 132 -4.93 18.32 5.60
N GLU A 133 -4.99 19.52 6.19
CA GLU A 133 -6.18 19.95 6.95
C GLU A 133 -7.42 20.08 6.07
N GLU A 134 -7.26 20.56 4.83
CA GLU A 134 -8.36 20.70 3.87
C GLU A 134 -9.02 19.35 3.57
N GLN A 135 -8.23 18.28 3.41
CA GLN A 135 -8.76 16.94 3.18
C GLN A 135 -9.43 16.38 4.44
N ALA A 136 -8.79 16.54 5.61
CA ALA A 136 -9.35 16.05 6.88
C ALA A 136 -10.70 16.71 7.23
N LYS A 137 -10.92 17.95 6.79
CA LYS A 137 -12.15 18.70 7.02
C LYS A 137 -13.34 18.22 6.19
N LEU A 138 -13.13 17.57 5.05
CA LEU A 138 -14.24 17.30 4.12
C LEU A 138 -15.39 16.51 4.76
N SER A 139 -15.09 15.40 5.45
CA SER A 139 -16.12 14.61 6.15
C SER A 139 -16.71 15.34 7.36
N PHE A 140 -15.91 16.20 8.01
CA PHE A 140 -16.40 17.05 9.10
C PHE A 140 -17.41 18.07 8.59
N ASP A 141 -17.08 18.76 7.50
CA ASP A 141 -17.91 19.75 6.86
C ASP A 141 -19.18 19.12 6.30
N ASP A 142 -19.13 17.90 5.75
CA ASP A 142 -20.33 17.15 5.34
C ASP A 142 -21.30 16.94 6.50
N MET A 143 -20.80 16.48 7.67
CA MET A 143 -21.65 16.32 8.86
C MET A 143 -22.14 17.67 9.38
N TRP A 144 -21.28 18.68 9.42
CA TRP A 144 -21.63 20.02 9.87
C TRP A 144 -22.74 20.62 9.01
N ASN A 145 -22.63 20.51 7.67
CA ASN A 145 -23.64 20.98 6.73
C ASN A 145 -24.97 20.24 6.88
N MET A 146 -24.94 18.92 7.14
CA MET A 146 -26.13 18.12 7.43
C MET A 146 -26.85 18.59 8.72
N LEU A 147 -26.09 18.96 9.75
CA LEU A 147 -26.68 19.49 10.99
C LEU A 147 -27.21 20.91 10.79
N GLU A 148 -26.50 21.75 10.03
CA GLU A 148 -26.88 23.14 9.74
C GLU A 148 -28.03 23.29 8.75
N SER A 149 -28.34 22.25 7.95
CA SER A 149 -29.52 22.32 7.07
C SER A 149 -30.83 22.28 7.86
N GLU A 150 -30.84 21.65 9.04
CA GLU A 150 -32.01 21.52 9.91
C GLU A 150 -31.64 21.67 11.40
N PRO A 151 -31.13 22.85 11.83
CA PRO A 151 -30.54 23.01 13.16
C PRO A 151 -31.55 22.80 14.29
N ASP A 152 -32.80 23.22 14.11
CA ASP A 152 -33.89 23.05 15.10
C ASP A 152 -34.22 21.57 15.35
N TYR A 153 -34.03 20.71 14.34
CA TYR A 153 -34.20 19.27 14.48
C TYR A 153 -33.02 18.67 15.27
N TRP A 154 -31.80 19.07 14.91
CA TRP A 154 -30.57 18.47 15.41
C TRP A 154 -30.10 19.00 16.77
N GLU A 155 -30.48 20.20 17.18
CA GLU A 155 -29.98 20.83 18.42
C GLU A 155 -30.31 20.03 19.69
N SER A 156 -31.36 19.20 19.63
CA SER A 156 -31.77 18.30 20.71
C SER A 156 -30.81 17.11 20.89
N ALA A 157 -30.21 16.64 19.80
CA ALA A 157 -29.33 15.48 19.77
C ALA A 157 -27.84 15.85 19.75
N PHE A 158 -27.49 16.96 19.11
CA PHE A 158 -26.11 17.37 18.89
C PHE A 158 -25.81 18.79 19.42
N THR A 159 -24.52 19.04 19.62
CA THR A 159 -23.93 20.38 19.73
C THR A 159 -22.76 20.41 18.78
N TRP A 160 -22.65 21.44 17.95
CA TRP A 160 -21.61 21.51 16.94
C TRP A 160 -21.04 22.91 16.82
N ASN A 161 -19.78 22.98 16.41
CA ASN A 161 -19.10 24.21 16.03
C ASN A 161 -18.13 23.89 14.88
N LYS A 162 -17.25 24.81 14.50
CA LYS A 162 -16.32 24.62 13.38
C LYS A 162 -15.13 23.69 13.66
N LEU A 163 -15.01 23.17 14.89
CA LEU A 163 -13.89 22.34 15.34
C LEU A 163 -14.32 20.94 15.77
N GLU A 164 -15.52 20.80 16.33
CA GLU A 164 -16.03 19.52 16.81
C GLU A 164 -17.57 19.44 16.77
N ILE A 165 -18.07 18.22 16.60
CA ILE A 165 -19.47 17.84 16.68
C ILE A 165 -19.60 16.86 17.84
N TYR A 166 -20.61 17.05 18.69
CA TYR A 166 -20.78 16.30 19.93
C TYR A 166 -22.21 15.80 20.07
N ASN A 167 -22.39 14.49 20.23
CA ASN A 167 -23.69 13.92 20.55
C ASN A 167 -23.98 14.09 22.05
N ARG A 168 -25.12 14.71 22.38
CA ARG A 168 -25.48 15.09 23.75
C ARG A 168 -25.73 13.87 24.65
N GLU A 169 -26.31 12.81 24.11
CA GLU A 169 -26.69 11.60 24.85
C GLU A 169 -25.48 10.70 25.12
N THR A 170 -24.80 10.30 24.04
CA THR A 170 -23.67 9.37 24.11
C THR A 170 -22.41 10.05 24.63
N ARG A 171 -22.31 11.38 24.52
CA ARG A 171 -21.12 12.18 24.79
C ARG A 171 -19.94 11.88 23.87
N ALA A 172 -20.22 11.30 22.71
CA ALA A 172 -19.23 11.02 21.67
C ALA A 172 -18.93 12.30 20.87
N ARG A 173 -17.66 12.50 20.53
CA ARG A 173 -17.19 13.64 19.74
C ARG A 173 -16.68 13.19 18.36
N PHE A 174 -17.01 13.96 17.33
CA PHE A 174 -16.39 13.88 16.01
C PHE A 174 -15.48 15.08 15.76
N LYS A 175 -14.26 14.82 15.30
CA LYS A 175 -13.25 15.84 15.08
C LYS A 175 -12.28 15.45 13.96
N TYR A 176 -11.80 16.44 13.21
CA TYR A 176 -10.74 16.26 12.21
C TYR A 176 -9.37 16.69 12.76
N TRP A 177 -8.31 16.09 12.20
CA TRP A 177 -6.93 16.38 12.55
C TRP A 177 -6.04 16.42 11.30
N SER A 178 -5.12 17.38 11.27
CA SER A 178 -4.04 17.42 10.28
C SER A 178 -2.76 16.78 10.84
N GLY A 179 -1.86 16.39 9.92
CA GLY A 179 -0.68 15.57 10.18
C GLY A 179 0.33 16.10 11.21
N ASN A 180 0.23 17.35 11.70
CA ASN A 180 1.32 18.02 12.43
C ASN A 180 1.00 18.58 13.83
N SER A 181 -0.10 18.22 14.49
CA SER A 181 -0.30 18.70 15.89
C SER A 181 0.48 17.86 16.91
N GLY A 182 1.53 18.44 17.49
CA GLY A 182 2.40 17.84 18.52
C GLY A 182 1.76 17.67 19.92
N SER A 183 0.44 17.54 20.03
CA SER A 183 -0.29 17.40 21.29
C SER A 183 -1.35 16.30 21.22
N LYS A 184 -0.92 15.06 20.96
CA LYS A 184 -1.83 13.92 20.71
C LYS A 184 -1.67 12.77 21.72
N ASP A 185 -0.74 12.87 22.67
CA ASP A 185 -0.65 11.93 23.77
C ASP A 185 -1.88 12.02 24.68
N GLY A 186 -2.63 10.93 24.79
CA GLY A 186 -3.77 10.81 25.69
C GLY A 186 -5.16 10.80 25.04
N MET A 187 -5.25 10.77 23.71
CA MET A 187 -6.53 10.57 23.01
C MET A 187 -7.23 9.28 23.47
N ARG A 188 -8.58 9.32 23.50
CA ARG A 188 -9.47 8.23 23.93
C ARG A 188 -10.50 7.90 22.84
N SER A 189 -10.01 7.88 21.60
CA SER A 189 -10.80 7.57 20.41
C SER A 189 -11.38 6.17 20.49
N GLY A 190 -12.64 6.02 20.08
CA GLY A 190 -13.22 4.73 19.74
C GLY A 190 -12.89 4.35 18.30
N CYS A 191 -12.93 5.31 17.37
CA CYS A 191 -12.60 5.08 15.97
C CYS A 191 -11.64 6.15 15.44
N VAL A 192 -10.66 5.72 14.65
CA VAL A 192 -9.79 6.61 13.87
C VAL A 192 -9.98 6.29 12.38
N MET A 193 -10.26 7.31 11.59
CA MET A 193 -10.45 7.19 10.15
C MET A 193 -9.34 7.94 9.41
N PHE A 194 -8.53 7.21 8.65
CA PHE A 194 -7.49 7.76 7.80
C PHE A 194 -8.02 7.89 6.37
N ASP A 195 -8.14 9.13 5.89
CA ASP A 195 -8.51 9.43 4.51
C ASP A 195 -7.26 9.66 3.65
N GLU A 196 -7.38 9.33 2.37
CA GLU A 196 -6.33 9.39 1.37
C GLU A 196 -5.00 8.77 1.81
N ILE A 197 -5.06 7.52 2.30
CA ILE A 197 -3.86 6.80 2.78
C ILE A 197 -2.76 6.64 1.71
N HIS A 198 -3.08 6.75 0.41
CA HIS A 198 -2.09 6.81 -0.66
C HIS A 198 -1.10 7.98 -0.55
N ALA A 199 -1.41 9.00 0.25
CA ALA A 199 -0.55 10.16 0.46
C ALA A 199 0.42 9.98 1.66
N TYR A 200 0.29 8.90 2.43
CA TYR A 200 1.13 8.64 3.61
C TYR A 200 2.38 7.87 3.21
N ARG A 201 3.55 8.46 3.49
CA ARG A 201 4.87 7.86 3.22
C ARG A 201 5.26 6.81 4.25
N ASP A 202 4.83 6.99 5.51
CA ASP A 202 5.13 6.11 6.62
C ASP A 202 3.97 6.07 7.63
N SER A 203 4.00 5.07 8.52
CA SER A 203 3.00 4.85 9.57
C SER A 203 3.14 5.80 10.76
N ALA A 204 4.23 6.57 10.88
CA ALA A 204 4.55 7.29 12.12
C ALA A 204 3.46 8.32 12.47
N SER A 205 2.93 9.01 11.47
CA SER A 205 1.82 9.96 11.68
C SER A 205 0.51 9.28 12.06
N MET A 206 0.29 8.03 11.64
CA MET A 206 -0.89 7.23 11.99
C MET A 206 -0.78 6.67 13.41
N GLU A 207 0.42 6.21 13.81
CA GLU A 207 0.70 5.62 15.12
C GLU A 207 0.31 6.54 16.27
N VAL A 208 0.49 7.84 16.09
CA VAL A 208 0.10 8.86 17.06
C VAL A 208 -1.40 8.83 17.37
N PHE A 209 -2.24 8.52 16.38
CA PHE A 209 -3.69 8.42 16.57
C PHE A 209 -4.11 7.03 17.04
N THR A 210 -3.43 5.99 16.57
CA THR A 210 -3.77 4.62 16.95
C THR A 210 -3.29 4.25 18.35
N GLY A 211 -2.26 4.91 18.89
CA GLY A 211 -1.77 4.66 20.25
C GLY A 211 -2.77 4.97 21.36
N GLY A 212 -3.83 5.73 21.06
CA GLY A 212 -4.94 6.00 21.98
C GLY A 212 -6.05 4.94 21.96
N LEU A 213 -6.09 4.08 20.94
CA LEU A 213 -7.11 3.03 20.81
C LEU A 213 -6.97 1.96 21.90
N GLY A 214 -8.07 1.27 22.19
CA GLY A 214 -8.15 0.26 23.27
C GLY A 214 -8.55 0.82 24.64
N LYS A 215 -8.77 2.14 24.77
CA LYS A 215 -9.37 2.76 25.97
C LYS A 215 -10.90 2.82 25.92
N LYS A 216 -11.47 2.46 24.78
CA LYS A 216 -12.90 2.33 24.50
C LYS A 216 -13.14 0.92 23.99
N ASP A 217 -14.32 0.39 24.32
CA ASP A 217 -14.79 -0.86 23.75
C ASP A 217 -14.91 -0.70 22.23
N ASP A 218 -14.79 -1.82 21.51
CA ASP A 218 -14.88 -1.90 20.05
C ASP A 218 -13.98 -0.90 19.29
N PRO A 219 -12.66 -0.85 19.54
CA PRO A 219 -11.79 0.09 18.83
C PRO A 219 -11.74 -0.21 17.32
N ARG A 220 -11.84 0.83 16.49
CA ARG A 220 -11.92 0.70 15.03
C ARG A 220 -10.93 1.58 14.28
N ARG A 221 -10.43 1.07 13.15
CA ARG A 221 -9.60 1.82 12.19
C ARG A 221 -10.20 1.73 10.80
N LEU A 222 -10.29 2.86 10.12
CA LEU A 222 -10.62 2.91 8.70
C LEU A 222 -9.41 3.43 7.93
N PHE A 223 -9.07 2.73 6.86
CA PHE A 223 -8.07 3.11 5.87
C PHE A 223 -8.79 3.32 4.54
N CYS A 224 -9.19 4.55 4.24
CA CYS A 224 -9.99 4.88 3.07
C CYS A 224 -9.12 5.57 2.02
N THR A 225 -9.12 5.09 0.78
CA THR A 225 -8.35 5.76 -0.27
C THR A 225 -8.73 5.34 -1.70
N THR A 226 -8.14 6.05 -2.65
CA THR A 226 -7.92 5.64 -4.03
C THR A 226 -6.40 5.49 -4.23
N ASP A 227 -5.91 4.84 -5.29
CA ASP A 227 -4.47 4.75 -5.52
C ASP A 227 -3.82 6.14 -5.69
N GLY A 228 -2.49 6.22 -5.69
CA GLY A 228 -1.73 7.44 -5.88
C GLY A 228 -0.34 7.18 -6.43
N ASP A 229 0.55 8.15 -6.21
CA ASP A 229 1.87 8.16 -6.84
C ASP A 229 2.99 7.80 -5.85
N ILE A 230 2.70 7.80 -4.55
CA ILE A 230 3.66 7.36 -3.53
C ILE A 230 3.77 5.85 -3.60
N ARG A 231 5.02 5.37 -3.67
CA ARG A 231 5.37 3.95 -3.63
C ARG A 231 6.14 3.64 -2.36
N ASP A 232 6.10 2.38 -1.96
CA ASP A 232 6.74 1.87 -0.74
C ASP A 232 6.26 2.61 0.51
N GLY A 233 5.00 3.06 0.47
CA GLY A 233 4.33 3.78 1.56
C GLY A 233 3.19 2.97 2.16
N VAL A 234 2.40 3.60 3.04
CA VAL A 234 1.37 2.91 3.84
C VAL A 234 0.34 2.18 2.97
N LEU A 235 -0.07 2.74 1.83
CA LEU A 235 -1.01 2.06 0.94
C LEU A 235 -0.42 0.77 0.35
N ASP A 236 0.86 0.75 -0.02
CA ASP A 236 1.47 -0.44 -0.61
C ASP A 236 1.55 -1.57 0.42
N GLU A 237 1.96 -1.27 1.65
CA GLU A 237 1.92 -2.23 2.77
C GLU A 237 0.51 -2.80 3.00
N LYS A 238 -0.53 -1.95 2.93
CA LYS A 238 -1.93 -2.38 3.07
C LYS A 238 -2.40 -3.24 1.90
N LYS A 239 -1.96 -2.94 0.67
CA LYS A 239 -2.26 -3.77 -0.52
C LYS A 239 -1.60 -5.14 -0.44
N GLU A 240 -0.33 -5.20 -0.02
CA GLU A 240 0.39 -6.45 0.19
C GLU A 240 -0.29 -7.31 1.25
N LEU A 241 -0.64 -6.74 2.40
CA LEU A 241 -1.37 -7.45 3.45
C LEU A 241 -2.74 -7.94 2.97
N ALA A 242 -3.49 -7.10 2.26
CA ALA A 242 -4.78 -7.47 1.69
C ALA A 242 -4.65 -8.66 0.72
N GLN A 243 -3.64 -8.63 -0.15
CA GLN A 243 -3.35 -9.73 -1.07
C GLN A 243 -2.99 -11.02 -0.31
N ALA A 244 -2.15 -10.92 0.72
CA ALA A 244 -1.75 -12.08 1.51
C ALA A 244 -2.94 -12.74 2.23
N ILE A 245 -3.88 -11.95 2.73
CA ILE A 245 -5.12 -12.44 3.36
C ILE A 245 -6.03 -13.12 2.34
N LEU A 246 -6.25 -12.48 1.18
CA LEU A 246 -7.22 -12.93 0.20
C LEU A 246 -6.72 -14.12 -0.64
N CYS A 247 -5.43 -14.16 -0.97
CA CYS A 247 -4.83 -15.16 -1.86
C CYS A 247 -4.02 -16.23 -1.11
N ASP A 248 -3.18 -15.82 -0.17
CA ASP A 248 -2.13 -16.68 0.40
C ASP A 248 -2.56 -17.36 1.70
N GLY A 249 -3.73 -16.99 2.24
CA GLY A 249 -4.30 -17.58 3.44
C GLY A 249 -3.65 -17.10 4.75
N GLU A 250 -2.94 -15.97 4.71
CA GLU A 250 -2.42 -15.31 5.92
C GLU A 250 -3.56 -14.94 6.88
N PRO A 251 -3.36 -15.04 8.21
CA PRO A 251 -4.34 -14.58 9.18
C PRO A 251 -4.64 -13.08 9.01
N ASP A 252 -5.93 -12.73 8.95
CA ASP A 252 -6.34 -11.34 8.72
C ASP A 252 -6.03 -10.38 9.87
N ASN A 253 -5.84 -10.90 11.09
CA ASN A 253 -5.61 -10.12 12.30
C ASN A 253 -6.61 -8.96 12.48
N GLY A 254 -7.85 -9.15 12.01
CA GLY A 254 -8.94 -8.18 12.09
C GLY A 254 -9.03 -7.19 10.92
N LEU A 255 -8.23 -7.32 9.86
CA LEU A 255 -8.35 -6.49 8.67
C LEU A 255 -9.41 -7.04 7.70
N LEU A 256 -10.37 -6.21 7.31
CA LEU A 256 -11.29 -6.45 6.20
C LEU A 256 -10.78 -5.72 4.95
N PRO A 257 -10.32 -6.43 3.91
CA PRO A 257 -9.93 -5.81 2.65
C PRO A 257 -11.13 -5.65 1.72
N PHE A 258 -11.43 -4.42 1.32
CA PHE A 258 -12.38 -4.11 0.24
C PHE A 258 -11.68 -3.32 -0.85
N ILE A 259 -11.46 -3.99 -1.98
CA ILE A 259 -10.66 -3.48 -3.10
C ILE A 259 -11.53 -3.47 -4.36
N CYS A 260 -11.73 -2.28 -4.91
CA CYS A 260 -12.32 -2.06 -6.22
C CYS A 260 -11.23 -1.56 -7.17
N LYS A 261 -10.91 -2.32 -8.22
CA LYS A 261 -9.97 -1.91 -9.27
C LYS A 261 -10.35 -2.53 -10.62
N LEU A 262 -9.70 -2.12 -11.69
CA LEU A 262 -9.66 -2.91 -12.91
C LEU A 262 -8.59 -4.01 -12.79
N ASP A 263 -8.84 -5.16 -13.42
CA ASP A 263 -7.94 -6.32 -13.36
C ASP A 263 -6.76 -6.16 -14.34
N SER A 264 -6.92 -5.35 -15.38
CA SER A 264 -5.83 -5.01 -16.31
C SER A 264 -6.04 -3.66 -16.98
N ARG A 265 -4.96 -3.07 -17.50
CA ARG A 265 -5.03 -1.80 -18.22
C ARG A 265 -5.86 -1.87 -19.51
N ALA A 266 -5.96 -3.05 -20.13
CA ALA A 266 -6.80 -3.26 -21.31
C ALA A 266 -8.29 -3.06 -21.02
N GLU A 267 -8.73 -3.29 -19.77
CA GLU A 267 -10.12 -3.09 -19.37
C GLU A 267 -10.56 -1.62 -19.37
N ILE A 268 -9.63 -0.66 -19.37
CA ILE A 268 -9.96 0.77 -19.49
C ILE A 268 -10.70 1.03 -20.81
N GLU A 269 -10.44 0.24 -21.84
CA GLU A 269 -11.09 0.38 -23.14
C GLU A 269 -12.55 -0.09 -23.16
N ASP A 270 -12.98 -0.88 -22.16
CA ASP A 270 -14.34 -1.39 -22.04
C ASP A 270 -15.10 -0.68 -20.91
N GLU A 271 -15.99 0.23 -21.29
CA GLU A 271 -16.79 1.00 -20.33
C GLU A 271 -17.71 0.10 -19.49
N ALA A 272 -18.07 -1.10 -19.96
CA ALA A 272 -18.96 -2.01 -19.25
C ALA A 272 -18.33 -2.57 -17.97
N VAL A 273 -16.99 -2.61 -17.88
CA VAL A 273 -16.28 -3.14 -16.72
C VAL A 273 -15.74 -2.05 -15.79
N TRP A 274 -15.86 -0.76 -16.13
CA TRP A 274 -15.48 0.33 -15.23
C TRP A 274 -16.13 0.28 -13.83
N PRO A 275 -17.37 -0.21 -13.66
CA PRO A 275 -17.96 -0.40 -12.33
C PRO A 275 -17.17 -1.33 -11.40
N LYS A 276 -16.28 -2.19 -11.92
CA LYS A 276 -15.36 -2.98 -11.06
C LYS A 276 -14.50 -2.09 -10.16
N ALA A 277 -14.02 -0.97 -10.68
CA ALA A 277 -13.20 -0.01 -9.93
C ALA A 277 -14.03 0.97 -9.11
N ASN A 278 -15.29 1.20 -9.50
CA ASN A 278 -16.20 2.10 -8.80
C ASN A 278 -17.66 1.73 -9.07
N PRO A 279 -18.28 0.91 -8.20
CA PRO A 279 -19.68 0.49 -8.34
C PRO A 279 -20.68 1.65 -8.45
N ARG A 280 -20.38 2.84 -7.89
CA ARG A 280 -21.23 4.04 -8.01
C ARG A 280 -21.50 4.47 -9.44
N LEU A 281 -20.66 4.07 -10.40
CA LEU A 281 -20.87 4.34 -11.81
C LEU A 281 -22.22 3.81 -12.32
N LEU A 282 -22.74 2.73 -11.73
CA LEU A 282 -24.04 2.14 -12.09
C LEU A 282 -25.23 3.06 -11.78
N MET A 283 -25.07 3.98 -10.83
CA MET A 283 -26.14 4.85 -10.33
C MET A 283 -25.85 6.35 -10.56
N ARG A 284 -24.70 6.71 -11.14
CA ARG A 284 -24.27 8.12 -11.33
C ARG A 284 -23.87 8.38 -12.79
N PRO A 285 -24.84 8.62 -13.70
CA PRO A 285 -24.58 8.88 -15.11
C PRO A 285 -23.59 10.04 -15.37
N GLN A 286 -23.67 11.11 -14.58
CA GLN A 286 -22.78 12.26 -14.73
C GLN A 286 -21.33 11.91 -14.36
N LEU A 287 -21.12 11.06 -13.36
CA LEU A 287 -19.79 10.58 -13.00
C LEU A 287 -19.25 9.67 -14.11
N PHE A 288 -20.12 8.83 -14.68
CA PHE A 288 -19.77 7.98 -15.82
C PHE A 288 -19.31 8.79 -17.02
N ASP A 289 -20.02 9.86 -17.37
CA ASP A 289 -19.63 10.75 -18.46
C ASP A 289 -18.30 11.47 -18.19
N GLU A 290 -17.98 11.77 -16.93
CA GLU A 290 -16.68 12.33 -16.57
C GLU A 290 -15.55 11.31 -16.77
N TYR A 291 -15.76 10.04 -16.39
CA TYR A 291 -14.81 8.96 -16.69
C TYR A 291 -14.56 8.85 -18.20
N ARG A 292 -15.62 8.93 -19.03
CA ARG A 292 -15.48 8.91 -20.50
C ARG A 292 -14.60 10.02 -21.02
N ARG A 293 -14.75 11.24 -20.50
CA ARG A 293 -13.95 12.40 -20.90
C ARG A 293 -12.50 12.21 -20.52
N GLU A 294 -12.23 11.84 -19.27
CA GLU A 294 -10.87 11.62 -18.78
C GLU A 294 -10.16 10.46 -19.49
N VAL A 295 -10.89 9.39 -19.83
CA VAL A 295 -10.35 8.28 -20.64
C VAL A 295 -10.07 8.73 -22.06
N ALA A 296 -10.94 9.55 -22.67
CA ALA A 296 -10.68 10.10 -24.00
C ALA A 296 -9.45 11.03 -24.03
N GLU A 297 -9.23 11.81 -22.98
CA GLU A 297 -8.02 12.63 -22.82
C GLU A 297 -6.77 11.77 -22.60
N TRP A 298 -6.87 10.78 -21.70
CA TRP A 298 -5.79 9.82 -21.46
C TRP A 298 -5.40 9.04 -22.72
N ARG A 299 -6.36 8.61 -23.55
CA ARG A 299 -6.06 7.97 -24.85
C ARG A 299 -5.26 8.87 -25.79
N ARG A 300 -5.46 10.19 -25.73
CA ARG A 300 -4.73 11.16 -26.57
C ARG A 300 -3.34 11.46 -26.03
N HIS A 301 -3.20 11.57 -24.72
CA HIS A 301 -1.95 11.93 -24.04
C HIS A 301 -1.75 11.10 -22.76
N PRO A 302 -1.44 9.79 -22.87
CA PRO A 302 -1.34 8.92 -21.71
C PRO A 302 -0.37 9.42 -20.64
N GLU A 303 0.74 10.01 -21.07
CA GLU A 303 1.82 10.55 -20.23
C GLU A 303 1.41 11.80 -19.43
N LYS A 304 0.38 12.53 -19.86
CA LYS A 304 -0.12 13.73 -19.17
C LYS A 304 -1.30 13.44 -18.25
N HIS A 305 -1.98 12.32 -18.47
CA HIS A 305 -3.21 11.95 -17.76
C HIS A 305 -3.04 10.61 -17.03
N THR A 306 -1.85 10.38 -16.44
CA THR A 306 -1.54 9.19 -15.61
C THR A 306 -2.48 9.06 -14.40
N ALA A 307 -3.06 10.17 -13.96
CA ALA A 307 -4.09 10.21 -12.93
C ALA A 307 -5.36 9.45 -13.32
N THR A 308 -5.70 9.32 -14.61
CA THR A 308 -6.90 8.60 -15.04
C THR A 308 -6.81 7.11 -14.69
N PRO A 309 -5.82 6.33 -15.21
CA PRO A 309 -5.61 4.94 -14.76
C PRO A 309 -5.46 4.81 -13.25
N THR A 310 -4.61 5.65 -12.64
CA THR A 310 -4.25 5.55 -11.23
C THR A 310 -5.45 5.83 -10.32
N LYS A 311 -6.15 6.95 -10.55
CA LYS A 311 -7.18 7.44 -9.63
C LYS A 311 -8.58 6.96 -9.99
N ARG A 312 -8.92 6.74 -11.26
CA ARG A 312 -10.27 6.28 -11.64
C ARG A 312 -10.38 4.76 -11.56
N PHE A 313 -9.32 4.06 -11.92
CA PHE A 313 -9.34 2.62 -12.10
C PHE A 313 -8.47 1.84 -11.11
N ASN A 314 -7.79 2.54 -10.19
CA ASN A 314 -6.86 1.92 -9.23
C ASN A 314 -5.79 1.06 -9.94
N LEU A 315 -5.33 1.56 -11.08
CA LEU A 315 -4.26 1.00 -11.90
C LEU A 315 -3.10 2.01 -11.93
N PRO A 316 -2.36 2.15 -10.81
CA PRO A 316 -1.14 2.94 -10.83
C PRO A 316 -0.23 2.44 -11.95
N GLU A 317 0.51 3.36 -12.58
CA GLU A 317 1.66 2.91 -13.34
C GLU A 317 2.56 2.16 -12.36
N ALA A 318 2.74 0.86 -12.60
CA ALA A 318 3.82 0.11 -11.99
C ALA A 318 5.09 0.92 -12.20
N ARG A 319 6.08 0.82 -11.30
CA ARG A 319 7.41 1.36 -11.60
C ARG A 319 7.78 0.86 -13.00
N THR A 320 7.63 1.71 -14.02
CA THR A 320 8.67 1.82 -15.00
C THR A 320 9.83 2.33 -14.16
N GLU A 321 10.58 1.40 -13.59
CA GLU A 321 12.00 1.43 -13.91
C GLU A 321 12.02 1.68 -15.41
N LEU A 322 12.15 2.97 -15.78
CA LEU A 322 12.38 3.30 -17.16
C LEU A 322 13.56 2.40 -17.52
N PRO A 323 13.39 1.45 -18.45
CA PRO A 323 14.45 0.51 -18.74
C PRO A 323 15.68 1.37 -19.07
N VAL A 324 16.68 1.31 -18.18
CA VAL A 324 17.91 2.13 -18.31
C VAL A 324 18.68 1.75 -19.57
N ALA A 325 18.36 0.59 -20.13
CA ALA A 325 18.86 0.02 -21.36
C ALA A 325 17.71 -0.66 -22.11
N SER A 326 17.72 -0.56 -23.44
CA SER A 326 16.80 -1.33 -24.27
C SER A 326 17.18 -2.82 -24.28
N TRP A 327 16.26 -3.70 -24.70
CA TRP A 327 16.59 -5.12 -24.90
C TRP A 327 17.71 -5.31 -25.93
N GLU A 328 17.80 -4.42 -26.91
CA GLU A 328 18.88 -4.38 -27.90
C GLU A 328 20.23 -4.08 -27.23
N ASP A 329 20.27 -3.08 -26.33
CA ASP A 329 21.49 -2.77 -25.56
C ASP A 329 21.91 -3.94 -24.67
N LEU A 330 20.94 -4.57 -23.96
CA LEU A 330 21.21 -5.73 -23.11
C LEU A 330 21.76 -6.93 -23.90
N THR A 331 21.21 -7.18 -25.09
CA THR A 331 21.69 -8.28 -25.95
C THR A 331 23.02 -7.93 -26.63
N ALA A 332 23.30 -6.66 -26.91
CA ALA A 332 24.63 -6.22 -27.36
C ALA A 332 25.71 -6.49 -26.31
N CYS A 333 25.37 -6.43 -25.01
CA CYS A 333 26.29 -6.78 -23.92
C CYS A 333 26.65 -8.27 -23.85
N LEU A 334 25.98 -9.16 -24.62
CA LEU A 334 26.36 -10.58 -24.73
C LEU A 334 27.54 -10.83 -25.70
N ALA A 335 28.10 -9.77 -26.28
CA ALA A 335 29.27 -9.87 -27.14
C ALA A 335 30.50 -10.45 -26.40
N GLU A 336 31.39 -11.09 -27.16
CA GLU A 336 32.62 -11.68 -26.62
C GLU A 336 33.51 -10.59 -25.99
N VAL A 337 33.89 -10.80 -24.73
CA VAL A 337 34.81 -9.90 -24.02
C VAL A 337 36.22 -10.14 -24.55
N PRO A 338 36.94 -9.11 -25.03
CA PRO A 338 38.31 -9.27 -25.52
C PRO A 338 39.26 -9.64 -24.38
N ASP A 339 40.51 -9.96 -24.73
CA ASP A 339 41.56 -10.14 -23.72
C ASP A 339 41.86 -8.79 -23.03
N LEU A 340 41.49 -8.69 -21.75
CA LEU A 340 41.65 -7.48 -20.93
C LEU A 340 42.92 -7.48 -20.09
N ARG A 341 43.85 -8.42 -20.31
CA ARG A 341 45.11 -8.50 -19.55
C ARG A 341 45.93 -7.22 -19.68
N GLY A 342 46.32 -6.66 -18.54
CA GLY A 342 47.08 -5.42 -18.44
C GLY A 342 46.28 -4.15 -18.75
N VAL A 343 44.97 -4.25 -19.03
CA VAL A 343 44.10 -3.07 -19.22
C VAL A 343 43.64 -2.57 -17.85
N PRO A 344 43.71 -1.26 -17.58
CA PRO A 344 43.21 -0.70 -16.33
C PRO A 344 41.69 -0.84 -16.19
N CYS A 345 41.22 -1.07 -14.97
CA CYS A 345 39.80 -1.14 -14.63
C CYS A 345 39.47 -0.46 -13.31
N VAL A 346 38.19 -0.18 -13.13
CA VAL A 346 37.61 0.23 -11.85
C VAL A 346 36.65 -0.85 -11.36
N VAL A 347 36.50 -0.97 -10.04
CA VAL A 347 35.64 -1.97 -9.41
C VAL A 347 34.56 -1.29 -8.58
N GLY A 348 33.33 -1.76 -8.67
CA GLY A 348 32.22 -1.43 -7.78
C GLY A 348 31.84 -2.62 -6.92
N ILE A 349 31.52 -2.38 -5.64
CA ILE A 349 31.06 -3.39 -4.69
C ILE A 349 29.66 -3.00 -4.19
N ASP A 350 28.75 -3.96 -4.22
CA ASP A 350 27.45 -3.91 -3.54
C ASP A 350 27.44 -4.99 -2.46
N PHE A 351 27.44 -4.58 -1.19
CA PHE A 351 27.63 -5.49 -0.08
C PHE A 351 26.34 -5.71 0.70
N ALA A 352 25.97 -6.96 0.88
CA ALA A 352 24.89 -7.41 1.75
C ALA A 352 25.42 -8.38 2.82
N LYS A 353 24.64 -8.62 3.86
CA LYS A 353 25.07 -9.49 4.98
C LYS A 353 24.53 -10.93 4.87
N THR A 354 23.21 -11.08 4.82
CA THR A 354 22.55 -12.37 5.06
C THR A 354 21.36 -12.65 4.15
N THR A 355 20.54 -11.65 3.85
CA THR A 355 19.28 -11.84 3.09
C THR A 355 19.51 -11.68 1.59
N ASP A 356 20.23 -10.63 1.19
CA ASP A 356 20.50 -10.31 -0.21
C ASP A 356 21.87 -10.82 -0.71
N MET A 357 22.10 -10.74 -2.02
CA MET A 357 23.38 -11.08 -2.65
C MET A 357 24.45 -10.02 -2.36
N VAL A 358 25.69 -10.46 -2.18
CA VAL A 358 26.88 -9.62 -2.30
C VAL A 358 27.34 -9.65 -3.75
N SER A 359 27.64 -8.52 -4.36
CA SER A 359 28.10 -8.45 -5.74
C SER A 359 29.32 -7.56 -5.92
N VAL A 360 30.19 -7.94 -6.85
CA VAL A 360 31.33 -7.14 -7.30
C VAL A 360 31.31 -7.05 -8.82
N CYS A 361 31.63 -5.88 -9.37
CA CYS A 361 31.69 -5.66 -10.81
C CYS A 361 32.95 -4.85 -11.17
N ALA A 362 33.77 -5.41 -12.05
CA ALA A 362 34.89 -4.72 -12.67
C ALA A 362 34.48 -4.17 -14.04
N LEU A 363 34.87 -2.92 -14.31
CA LEU A 363 34.56 -2.20 -15.53
C LEU A 363 35.86 -1.72 -16.20
N TRP A 364 36.05 -2.16 -17.45
CA TRP A 364 37.14 -1.73 -18.31
C TRP A 364 36.62 -0.80 -19.39
N ARG A 365 37.46 0.14 -19.82
CA ARG A 365 37.21 0.97 -21.00
C ARG A 365 38.27 0.69 -22.06
N VAL A 366 37.85 0.19 -23.22
CA VAL A 366 38.72 -0.03 -24.38
C VAL A 366 38.18 0.80 -25.54
N GLY A 367 38.85 1.93 -25.81
CA GLY A 367 38.35 2.93 -26.75
C GLY A 367 37.03 3.56 -26.27
N ASP A 368 35.98 3.40 -27.08
CA ASP A 368 34.62 3.87 -26.79
C ASP A 368 33.72 2.76 -26.24
N GLN A 369 34.25 1.56 -26.01
CA GLN A 369 33.49 0.43 -25.49
C GLN A 369 33.82 0.19 -24.01
N PHE A 370 32.80 -0.24 -23.28
CA PHE A 370 32.91 -0.68 -21.90
C PHE A 370 32.69 -2.18 -21.81
N TYR A 371 33.53 -2.85 -21.04
CA TYR A 371 33.42 -4.28 -20.77
C TYR A 371 33.26 -4.46 -19.27
N ALA A 372 32.34 -5.34 -18.87
CA ALA A 372 32.06 -5.62 -17.47
C ALA A 372 32.28 -7.11 -17.17
N ARG A 373 32.85 -7.39 -16.01
CA ARG A 373 32.92 -8.73 -15.43
C ARG A 373 32.44 -8.63 -14.00
N HIS A 374 31.47 -9.45 -13.64
CA HIS A 374 30.89 -9.45 -12.30
C HIS A 374 30.94 -10.84 -11.68
N HIS A 375 30.82 -10.86 -10.36
CA HIS A 375 30.63 -12.07 -9.58
C HIS A 375 29.77 -11.74 -8.37
N SER A 376 28.97 -12.70 -7.94
CA SER A 376 28.08 -12.54 -6.78
C SER A 376 28.17 -13.72 -5.83
N TRP A 377 27.79 -13.50 -4.58
CA TRP A 377 27.72 -14.50 -3.54
C TRP A 377 26.38 -14.40 -2.83
N ILE A 378 25.74 -15.54 -2.58
CA ILE A 378 24.51 -15.61 -1.80
C ILE A 378 24.67 -16.55 -0.61
N CYS A 379 24.20 -16.14 0.56
CA CYS A 379 24.21 -16.97 1.76
C CYS A 379 23.23 -18.14 1.59
N ALA A 380 23.69 -19.38 1.78
CA ALA A 380 22.83 -20.57 1.72
C ALA A 380 21.68 -20.54 2.75
N GLN A 381 21.85 -19.77 3.83
CA GLN A 381 20.84 -19.56 4.87
C GLN A 381 19.94 -18.34 4.60
N SER A 382 20.06 -17.68 3.45
CA SER A 382 19.17 -16.59 3.07
C SER A 382 17.73 -17.10 3.02
N ARG A 383 16.83 -16.34 3.65
CA ARG A 383 15.39 -16.62 3.64
C ARG A 383 14.74 -16.34 2.28
N ASP A 384 15.45 -15.64 1.41
CA ASP A 384 14.92 -15.17 0.13
C ASP A 384 15.20 -16.18 -0.99
N ILE A 385 16.14 -17.13 -0.80
CA ILE A 385 16.45 -18.19 -1.79
C ILE A 385 15.19 -18.91 -2.30
N PRO A 386 14.22 -19.34 -1.45
CA PRO A 386 12.99 -19.99 -1.93
C PRO A 386 12.09 -19.08 -2.78
N LEU A 387 12.21 -17.77 -2.63
CA LEU A 387 11.41 -16.77 -3.36
C LEU A 387 12.01 -16.46 -4.75
N ILE A 388 13.30 -16.74 -4.95
CA ILE A 388 13.98 -16.41 -6.20
C ILE A 388 13.70 -17.51 -7.25
N LYS A 389 12.94 -17.12 -8.28
CA LYS A 389 12.58 -18.01 -9.41
C LYS A 389 13.76 -18.30 -10.35
N ALA A 390 14.77 -17.42 -10.37
CA ALA A 390 15.93 -17.57 -11.24
C ALA A 390 16.77 -18.78 -10.80
N PRO A 391 17.36 -19.54 -11.76
CA PRO A 391 18.17 -20.72 -11.44
C PRO A 391 19.57 -20.33 -10.96
N ILE A 392 19.67 -19.57 -9.86
CA ILE A 392 20.93 -18.98 -9.37
C ILE A 392 22.02 -20.03 -9.20
N ALA A 393 21.67 -21.22 -8.67
CA ALA A 393 22.62 -22.31 -8.47
C ALA A 393 23.25 -22.86 -9.77
N GLN A 394 22.75 -22.46 -10.94
CA GLN A 394 23.27 -22.83 -12.25
C GLN A 394 24.13 -21.72 -12.88
N TRP A 395 24.17 -20.53 -12.28
CA TRP A 395 24.90 -19.38 -12.81
C TRP A 395 26.39 -19.50 -12.46
N ALA A 396 27.25 -19.47 -13.48
CA ALA A 396 28.70 -19.58 -13.30
C ALA A 396 29.33 -18.38 -12.57
N THR A 397 28.60 -17.27 -12.45
CA THR A 397 29.02 -16.02 -11.83
C THR A 397 28.47 -15.85 -10.42
N VAL A 398 27.81 -16.87 -9.85
CA VAL A 398 27.25 -16.81 -8.50
C VAL A 398 27.66 -18.02 -7.67
N ASP A 399 28.27 -17.76 -6.52
CA ASP A 399 28.58 -18.79 -5.52
C ASP A 399 27.54 -18.80 -4.40
N VAL A 400 27.06 -19.99 -4.04
CA VAL A 400 26.25 -20.20 -2.84
C VAL A 400 27.19 -20.50 -1.67
N VAL A 401 27.29 -19.56 -0.73
CA VAL A 401 28.18 -19.64 0.43
C VAL A 401 27.45 -20.36 1.58
N ASP A 402 27.95 -21.54 1.95
CA ASP A 402 27.44 -22.31 3.10
C ASP A 402 27.92 -21.73 4.44
N ALA A 403 27.38 -20.56 4.78
CA ALA A 403 27.66 -19.83 6.02
C ALA A 403 26.40 -19.09 6.49
N ALA A 404 26.47 -18.45 7.66
CA ALA A 404 25.39 -17.59 8.17
C ALA A 404 25.42 -16.18 7.58
N GLU A 405 26.57 -15.73 7.09
CA GLU A 405 26.79 -14.43 6.45
C GLU A 405 27.87 -14.58 5.37
N VAL A 406 27.79 -13.75 4.32
CA VAL A 406 28.87 -13.66 3.32
C VAL A 406 30.01 -12.83 3.93
N ASP A 407 31.20 -13.40 3.97
CA ASP A 407 32.38 -12.76 4.55
C ASP A 407 32.98 -11.76 3.56
N ALA A 408 33.32 -10.54 4.01
CA ALA A 408 33.92 -9.51 3.16
C ALA A 408 35.23 -9.94 2.48
N ARG A 409 35.93 -10.94 3.03
CA ARG A 409 37.14 -11.53 2.45
C ARG A 409 36.91 -12.11 1.06
N VAL A 410 35.76 -12.70 0.77
CA VAL A 410 35.51 -13.29 -0.56
C VAL A 410 35.52 -12.24 -1.67
N VAL A 411 35.08 -11.03 -1.35
CA VAL A 411 35.12 -9.87 -2.27
C VAL A 411 36.56 -9.40 -2.45
N ALA A 412 37.34 -9.31 -1.37
CA ALA A 412 38.74 -8.91 -1.43
C ALA A 412 39.59 -9.93 -2.22
N ASP A 413 39.38 -11.23 -1.99
CA ASP A 413 40.07 -12.31 -2.71
C ASP A 413 39.78 -12.22 -4.22
N TRP A 414 38.52 -12.01 -4.60
CA TRP A 414 38.15 -11.83 -6.01
C TRP A 414 38.85 -10.62 -6.65
N ILE A 415 38.95 -9.49 -5.93
CA ILE A 415 39.65 -8.29 -6.42
C ILE A 415 41.17 -8.54 -6.50
N ALA A 416 41.75 -9.27 -5.54
CA ALA A 416 43.16 -9.63 -5.56
C ALA A 416 43.50 -10.51 -6.77
N ASP A 417 42.68 -11.52 -7.05
CA ASP A 417 42.80 -12.39 -8.22
C ASP A 417 42.66 -11.60 -9.52
N LEU A 418 41.69 -10.68 -9.58
CA LEU A 418 41.53 -9.79 -10.73
C LEU A 418 42.77 -8.93 -10.97
N ASN A 419 43.36 -8.41 -9.90
CA ASN A 419 44.50 -7.50 -9.95
C ASN A 419 45.83 -8.19 -10.35
N ILE A 420 45.85 -9.52 -10.44
CA ILE A 420 46.99 -10.28 -11.00
C ILE A 420 47.07 -10.03 -12.52
N ASP A 421 45.92 -10.06 -13.18
CA ASP A 421 45.82 -10.00 -14.65
C ASP A 421 45.41 -8.61 -15.16
N SER A 422 44.79 -7.77 -14.33
CA SER A 422 44.35 -6.41 -14.67
C SER A 422 44.94 -5.37 -13.72
N LEU A 423 45.01 -4.11 -14.14
CA LEU A 423 45.41 -3.01 -13.25
C LEU A 423 44.16 -2.39 -12.60
N VAL A 424 43.83 -2.77 -11.37
CA VAL A 424 42.70 -2.16 -10.66
C VAL A 424 43.10 -0.78 -10.14
N GLU A 425 42.57 0.28 -10.75
CA GLU A 425 42.93 1.66 -10.42
C GLU A 425 42.17 2.19 -9.21
N ALA A 426 40.90 1.78 -9.07
CA ALA A 426 40.06 2.21 -7.97
C ALA A 426 38.95 1.19 -7.67
N VAL A 427 38.57 1.15 -6.39
CA VAL A 427 37.45 0.37 -5.86
C VAL A 427 36.45 1.34 -5.24
N ALA A 428 35.19 1.26 -5.62
CA ALA A 428 34.10 2.07 -5.12
C ALA A 428 33.10 1.21 -4.34
N LEU A 429 32.61 1.73 -3.22
CA LEU A 429 31.59 1.09 -2.39
C LEU A 429 30.68 2.14 -1.75
N ASP A 430 29.45 1.76 -1.44
CA ASP A 430 28.51 2.60 -0.70
C ASP A 430 28.85 2.67 0.80
N ASP A 431 27.97 3.27 1.60
CA ASP A 431 28.18 3.41 3.04
C ASP A 431 27.85 2.13 3.83
N TYR A 432 27.18 1.16 3.21
CA TYR A 432 26.76 -0.06 3.88
C TYR A 432 27.98 -0.92 4.21
N ARG A 433 28.22 -1.10 5.52
CA ARG A 433 29.37 -1.87 6.05
C ARG A 433 30.73 -1.42 5.50
N TYR A 434 30.84 -0.15 5.07
CA TYR A 434 32.05 0.42 4.48
C TYR A 434 33.33 0.08 5.26
N ALA A 435 33.32 0.25 6.58
CA ALA A 435 34.49 0.00 7.43
C ALA A 435 34.95 -1.47 7.42
N LEU A 436 34.01 -2.42 7.29
CA LEU A 436 34.32 -3.85 7.23
C LEU A 436 35.01 -4.20 5.92
N VAL A 437 34.40 -3.81 4.80
CA VAL A 437 34.92 -4.08 3.46
C VAL A 437 36.23 -3.33 3.23
N LYS A 438 36.31 -2.06 3.64
CA LYS A 438 37.55 -1.26 3.60
C LYS A 438 38.72 -1.98 4.26
N ARG A 439 38.52 -2.58 5.44
CA ARG A 439 39.58 -3.28 6.17
C ARG A 439 40.15 -4.45 5.36
N GLU A 440 39.30 -5.24 4.71
CA GLU A 440 39.75 -6.37 3.89
C GLU A 440 40.47 -5.88 2.61
N LEU A 441 40.00 -4.78 2.02
CA LEU A 441 40.66 -4.13 0.88
C LEU A 441 42.07 -3.59 1.22
N GLU A 442 42.27 -3.07 2.44
CA GLU A 442 43.58 -2.62 2.92
C GLU A 442 44.60 -3.76 3.00
N LEU A 443 44.16 -4.97 3.33
CA LEU A 443 45.04 -6.15 3.42
C LEU A 443 45.61 -6.56 2.06
N ILE A 444 44.90 -6.27 0.97
CA ILE A 444 45.31 -6.57 -0.41
C ILE A 444 45.91 -5.35 -1.12
N GLY A 445 46.14 -4.25 -0.39
CA GLY A 445 46.90 -3.09 -0.87
C GLY A 445 46.07 -1.92 -1.42
N PHE A 446 44.74 -1.88 -1.22
CA PHE A 446 43.93 -0.71 -1.57
C PHE A 446 43.73 0.20 -0.36
N SER A 447 43.90 1.51 -0.54
CA SER A 447 43.85 2.48 0.55
C SER A 447 42.77 3.54 0.31
N ALA A 448 42.01 3.86 1.36
CA ALA A 448 41.11 5.02 1.37
C ALA A 448 41.84 6.34 1.67
N ASP A 449 43.10 6.25 2.12
CA ASP A 449 43.85 7.37 2.67
C ASP A 449 44.87 7.94 1.64
N PRO A 450 45.24 9.23 1.75
CA PRO A 450 46.29 9.82 0.92
C PRO A 450 47.65 9.13 1.11
N PRO A 451 48.52 9.07 0.08
CA PRO A 451 48.41 9.76 -1.21
C PRO A 451 47.67 8.97 -2.31
N GLU A 452 47.38 7.68 -2.10
CA GLU A 452 46.92 6.77 -3.16
C GLU A 452 45.41 6.85 -3.42
N ARG A 453 44.58 6.87 -2.37
CA ARG A 453 43.09 6.96 -2.45
C ARG A 453 42.47 6.06 -3.52
N THR A 454 42.86 4.79 -3.53
CA THR A 454 42.32 3.78 -4.44
C THR A 454 40.96 3.24 -3.98
N VAL A 455 40.57 3.40 -2.71
CA VAL A 455 39.22 3.09 -2.21
C VAL A 455 38.37 4.36 -2.11
N ARG A 456 37.17 4.35 -2.72
CA ARG A 456 36.23 5.48 -2.75
C ARG A 456 34.89 5.12 -2.13
N LEU A 457 34.45 5.93 -1.16
CA LEU A 457 33.06 5.92 -0.68
C LEU A 457 32.18 6.68 -1.67
N VAL A 458 31.19 6.01 -2.25
CA VAL A 458 30.19 6.58 -3.15
C VAL A 458 29.28 7.51 -2.34
N ARG A 459 29.12 8.76 -2.79
CA ARG A 459 28.27 9.75 -2.13
C ARG A 459 26.97 9.94 -2.92
N PRO A 460 25.90 10.46 -2.28
CA PRO A 460 24.66 10.82 -3.00
C PRO A 460 24.89 11.73 -4.21
N SER A 461 25.88 12.63 -4.13
CA SER A 461 26.27 13.48 -5.26
C SER A 461 26.89 12.73 -6.45
N ASP A 462 27.52 11.59 -6.20
CA ASP A 462 28.09 10.75 -7.26
C ASP A 462 26.98 9.96 -7.95
N ILE A 463 26.00 9.47 -7.18
CA ILE A 463 24.79 8.79 -7.69
C ILE A 463 24.00 9.74 -8.61
N MET A 464 23.78 10.98 -8.18
CA MET A 464 23.09 12.02 -8.97
C MET A 464 23.81 12.41 -10.27
N ARG A 465 25.09 12.03 -10.46
CA ARG A 465 25.81 12.30 -11.72
C ARG A 465 25.75 11.13 -12.71
N ALA A 466 25.41 9.94 -12.22
CA ALA A 466 25.29 8.72 -13.01
C ALA A 466 23.86 8.49 -13.51
N GLN A 467 22.87 8.99 -12.76
CA GLN A 467 21.48 9.15 -13.18
C GLN A 467 21.31 10.38 -14.05
#